data_AF-A0AA44VQW5-F1
#
_entry.id   AF-A0AA44VQW5-F1
#
_cell.length_a   1.000
_cell.length_b   1.000
_cell.length_c   1.000
_cell.angle_alpha   90.00
_cell.angle_beta   90.00
_cell.angle_gamma   90.00
#
_symmetry.space_group_name_H-M   'P 1'
#
loop_
_entity.id
_entity.type
_entity.pdbx_description
1 polymer ?
#
loop_
_entity_poly.entity_id
_entity_poly.type
_entity_poly.pdbx_seq_one_letter_code
_entity_poly.pdbx_strand_id
1 'polypeptide(L)'
;MDAKDLEELKRINTIFSTPLDVDRYISEGVISRYRDTKTKFILHCSKDEIPEEISRRANKLELIQNKDGTSTTVLGLNLKTSK
;
A
#
# COMPACT_ATOMS: atom_id res chain seq x y z
N MET A 1 -27.33 -10.81 7.87
CA MET A 1 -26.18 -10.77 6.94
C MET A 1 -26.63 -9.92 5.78
N ASP A 2 -26.31 -8.64 5.88
CA ASP A 2 -26.83 -7.59 5.03
C ASP A 2 -26.14 -7.66 3.67
N ALA A 3 -26.87 -7.38 2.58
CA ALA A 3 -26.33 -7.50 1.22
C ALA A 3 -25.07 -6.65 0.98
N LYS A 4 -24.89 -5.57 1.76
CA LYS A 4 -23.71 -4.71 1.73
C LYS A 4 -22.43 -5.42 2.20
N ASP A 5 -22.53 -6.26 3.23
CA ASP A 5 -21.38 -7.05 3.71
C ASP A 5 -20.91 -8.03 2.65
N LEU A 6 -21.83 -8.60 1.85
CA LEU A 6 -21.49 -9.57 0.81
C LEU A 6 -20.73 -8.93 -0.36
N GLU A 7 -21.11 -7.72 -0.76
CA GLU A 7 -20.39 -6.95 -1.79
C GLU A 7 -19.03 -6.47 -1.30
N GLU A 8 -18.93 -6.03 -0.04
CA GLU A 8 -17.66 -5.61 0.53
C GLU A 8 -16.69 -6.78 0.65
N LEU A 9 -17.17 -7.95 1.10
CA LEU A 9 -16.41 -9.20 1.10
C LEU A 9 -15.92 -9.60 -0.30
N LYS A 10 -16.76 -9.46 -1.33
CA LYS A 10 -16.35 -9.75 -2.72
C LYS A 10 -15.26 -8.80 -3.20
N ARG A 11 -15.37 -7.49 -2.94
CA ARG A 11 -14.33 -6.52 -3.31
C ARG A 11 -13.01 -6.81 -2.61
N ILE A 12 -13.05 -7.03 -1.30
CA ILE A 12 -11.87 -7.37 -0.51
C ILE A 12 -11.25 -8.67 -1.05
N ASN A 13 -12.06 -9.70 -1.32
CA ASN A 13 -11.56 -10.96 -1.85
C ASN A 13 -10.88 -10.78 -3.21
N THR A 14 -11.44 -9.97 -4.12
CA THR A 14 -10.79 -9.62 -5.39
C THR A 14 -9.43 -8.94 -5.16
N ILE A 15 -9.38 -7.95 -4.26
CA ILE A 15 -8.14 -7.23 -3.91
C ILE A 15 -7.08 -8.17 -3.34
N PHE A 16 -7.45 -9.18 -2.56
CA PHE A 16 -6.52 -10.16 -2.00
C PHE A 16 -6.18 -11.30 -2.98
N SER A 17 -7.05 -11.59 -3.94
CA SER A 17 -6.89 -12.64 -4.95
C SER A 17 -5.94 -12.22 -6.08
N THR A 18 -5.91 -10.94 -6.44
CA THR A 18 -4.92 -10.41 -7.40
C THR A 18 -3.56 -10.20 -6.72
N PRO A 19 -2.43 -10.56 -7.34
CA PRO A 19 -1.12 -10.17 -6.84
C PRO A 19 -1.00 -8.65 -6.87
N LEU A 20 -0.48 -8.06 -5.78
CA LEU A 20 -0.23 -6.63 -5.74
C LEU A 20 0.98 -6.31 -6.62
N ASP A 21 0.77 -5.52 -7.68
CA ASP A 21 1.81 -5.16 -8.62
C ASP A 21 2.57 -3.92 -8.13
N VAL A 22 3.42 -4.14 -7.14
CA VAL A 22 4.17 -3.06 -6.48
C VAL A 22 5.10 -2.34 -7.46
N ASP A 23 5.62 -3.06 -8.46
CA ASP A 23 6.55 -2.53 -9.46
C ASP A 23 5.87 -1.48 -10.35
N ARG A 24 4.63 -1.74 -10.76
CA ARG A 24 3.81 -0.76 -11.46
C ARG A 24 3.67 0.54 -10.68
N TYR A 25 3.33 0.48 -9.39
CA TYR A 25 3.18 1.69 -8.56
C TYR A 25 4.49 2.41 -8.30
N ILE A 26 5.61 1.68 -8.32
CA ILE A 26 6.94 2.28 -8.29
C ILE A 26 7.22 3.02 -9.61
N SER A 27 6.90 2.40 -10.73
CA SER A 27 7.08 3.00 -12.06
C SER A 27 6.16 4.19 -12.31
N GLU A 28 4.94 4.19 -11.74
CA GLU A 28 4.02 5.32 -11.77
C GLU A 28 4.41 6.44 -10.80
N GLY A 29 5.42 6.21 -9.94
CA GLY A 29 5.90 7.20 -8.97
C GLY A 29 5.00 7.39 -7.74
N VAL A 30 4.01 6.50 -7.54
CA VAL A 30 3.08 6.53 -6.41
C VAL A 30 3.80 6.15 -5.11
N ILE A 31 4.64 5.12 -5.19
CA ILE A 31 5.47 4.63 -4.11
C ILE A 31 6.93 4.48 -4.55
N SER A 32 7.88 4.54 -3.63
CA SER A 32 9.29 4.18 -3.87
C SER A 32 9.73 3.15 -2.85
N ARG A 33 10.73 2.34 -3.14
CA ARG A 33 11.23 1.36 -2.16
C ARG A 33 11.94 2.08 -1.01
N TYR A 34 11.51 1.84 0.22
CA TYR A 34 12.19 2.38 1.41
C TYR A 34 13.35 1.44 1.80
N ARG A 35 14.58 1.96 1.81
CA ARG A 35 15.81 1.31 2.35
C ARG A 35 15.86 -0.21 2.19
N ASP A 36 16.17 -0.72 0.99
CA ASP A 36 16.36 -2.14 0.63
C ASP A 36 15.33 -3.14 1.20
N THR A 37 14.22 -2.67 1.77
CA THR A 37 13.29 -3.51 2.49
C THR A 37 12.23 -3.94 1.48
N LYS A 38 12.04 -5.25 1.36
CA LYS A 38 11.03 -5.80 0.42
C LYS A 38 9.60 -5.43 0.80
N THR A 39 9.36 -4.99 2.03
CA THR A 39 8.04 -4.74 2.61
C THR A 39 7.77 -3.28 2.96
N LYS A 40 8.74 -2.38 2.80
CA LYS A 40 8.57 -0.96 3.15
C LYS A 40 8.72 -0.08 1.92
N PHE A 41 7.79 0.86 1.77
CA PHE A 41 7.72 1.73 0.62
C PHE A 41 7.47 3.16 1.07
N ILE A 42 8.20 4.11 0.52
CA ILE A 42 7.92 5.54 0.65
C ILE A 42 6.72 5.86 -0.22
N LEU A 43 5.79 6.66 0.29
CA LEU A 43 4.65 7.17 -0.44
C LEU A 43 4.97 8.59 -0.91
N HIS A 44 4.90 8.80 -2.22
CA HIS A 44 5.15 10.10 -2.85
C HIS A 44 3.84 10.80 -3.25
N CYS A 45 2.76 10.05 -3.35
CA CYS A 45 1.42 10.57 -3.61
C CYS A 45 0.66 10.96 -2.33
N SER A 46 -0.41 11.74 -2.50
CA SER A 46 -1.34 12.05 -1.41
C SER A 46 -2.15 10.81 -1.00
N LYS A 47 -2.70 10.79 0.22
CA LYS A 47 -3.53 9.67 0.71
C LYS A 47 -4.71 9.31 -0.20
N ASP A 48 -5.26 10.30 -0.89
CA ASP A 48 -6.38 10.14 -1.84
C ASP A 48 -5.98 9.39 -3.12
N GLU A 49 -4.71 9.46 -3.51
CA GLU A 49 -4.18 8.79 -4.69
C GLU A 49 -3.61 7.40 -4.38
N ILE A 50 -3.66 6.97 -3.12
CA ILE A 50 -3.24 5.62 -2.75
C ILE A 50 -4.26 4.63 -3.29
N PRO A 51 -3.83 3.66 -4.12
CA PRO A 51 -4.70 2.58 -4.56
C PRO A 51 -5.29 1.85 -3.36
N GLU A 52 -6.59 1.56 -3.40
CA GLU A 52 -7.26 0.84 -2.31
C GLU A 52 -6.55 -0.49 -2.01
N GLU A 53 -6.01 -1.16 -3.03
CA GLU A 53 -5.23 -2.38 -2.88
C GLU A 53 -3.93 -2.21 -2.08
N ILE A 54 -3.22 -1.08 -2.22
CA ILE A 54 -2.05 -0.76 -1.39
C ILE A 54 -2.51 -0.44 0.03
N SER A 55 -3.54 0.40 0.17
CA SER A 55 -4.05 0.83 1.48
C SER A 55 -4.59 -0.33 2.31
N ARG A 56 -5.36 -1.25 1.70
CA ARG A 56 -5.92 -2.44 2.34
C ARG A 56 -4.85 -3.48 2.70
N ARG A 57 -3.72 -3.50 1.97
CA ARG A 57 -2.56 -4.37 2.26
C ARG A 57 -1.50 -3.69 3.12
N ALA A 58 -1.65 -2.39 3.38
CA ALA A 58 -0.81 -1.64 4.28
C ALA A 58 -1.06 -2.15 5.70
N ASN A 59 -0.01 -2.67 6.33
CA ASN A 59 -0.06 -3.07 7.73
C ASN A 59 0.42 -1.94 8.65
N LYS A 60 1.32 -1.08 8.15
CA LYS A 60 1.88 0.02 8.94
C LYS A 60 2.02 1.26 8.07
N LEU A 61 1.69 2.42 8.63
CA LEU A 61 1.98 3.71 8.02
C LEU A 61 2.79 4.52 9.05
N GLU A 62 4.04 4.79 8.71
CA GLU A 62 5.00 5.52 9.54
C GLU A 62 5.30 6.85 8.86
N LEU A 63 5.08 7.96 9.55
CA LEU A 63 5.37 9.29 9.03
C LEU A 63 6.75 9.70 9.56
N ILE A 64 7.74 9.72 8.68
CA ILE A 64 9.13 10.01 9.02
C ILE A 64 9.37 11.48 8.69
N GLN A 65 9.63 12.30 9.71
CA GLN A 65 10.08 13.68 9.49
C GLN A 65 11.57 13.67 9.17
N ASN A 66 11.94 14.13 7.99
CA ASN A 66 13.33 14.33 7.63
C ASN A 66 13.88 15.60 8.27
N LYS A 67 15.21 15.63 8.44
CA LYS A 67 15.94 16.81 8.93
C LYS A 67 15.76 18.07 8.05
N ASP A 68 15.33 17.89 6.81
CA ASP A 68 15.01 18.96 5.87
C ASP A 68 13.64 19.64 6.15
N GLY A 69 12.90 19.17 7.15
CA GLY A 69 11.54 19.64 7.43
C GLY A 69 10.46 18.98 6.55
N THR A 70 10.86 18.13 5.61
CA THR A 70 9.94 17.34 4.77
C THR A 70 9.47 16.08 5.48
N SER A 71 8.16 15.84 5.45
CA SER A 71 7.52 14.66 6.03
C SER A 71 7.40 13.57 4.96
N THR A 72 8.08 12.45 5.14
CA THR A 72 7.97 11.29 4.25
C THR A 72 7.05 10.25 4.86
N THR A 73 6.00 9.89 4.14
CA THR A 73 5.13 8.79 4.56
C THR A 73 5.75 7.48 4.11
N VAL A 74 6.00 6.56 5.03
CA VAL A 74 6.50 5.20 4.77
C VAL A 74 5.40 4.20 5.07
N LEU A 75 5.03 3.44 4.07
CA LEU A 75 3.99 2.44 4.10
C LEU A 75 4.63 1.04 4.09
N GLY A 76 4.35 0.29 5.16
CA GLY A 76 4.71 -1.11 5.31
C GLY A 76 3.62 -1.99 4.71
N LEU A 77 3.91 -2.62 3.58
CA LEU A 77 3.03 -3.59 2.92
C LEU A 77 3.26 -4.99 3.49
N ASN A 78 2.18 -5.65 3.87
CA ASN A 78 2.23 -7.07 4.19
C ASN A 78 2.09 -7.89 2.90
N LEU A 79 3.20 -8.00 2.18
CA LEU A 79 3.30 -8.90 1.05
C LEU A 79 3.38 -10.33 1.62
N LYS A 80 2.24 -11.02 1.71
CA LYS A 80 2.26 -12.48 1.77
C LYS A 80 2.87 -12.95 0.46
N THR A 81 4.19 -13.17 0.46
CA THR A 81 4.86 -13.87 -0.62
C THR A 81 4.34 -15.29 -0.61
N SER A 82 3.37 -15.60 -1.47
CA SER A 82 3.07 -16.99 -1.80
C SER A 82 4.35 -17.61 -2.34
N LYS A 83 4.80 -18.68 -1.69
CA LYS A 83 5.97 -19.46 -2.06
C LYS A 83 5.55 -20.57 -3.01
#